data_AF-A0A3M1KRL1-F1
#
_entry.id   AF-A0A3M1KRL1-F1
#
_cell.length_a   1.000
_cell.length_b   1.000
_cell.length_c   1.000
_cell.angle_alpha   90.00
_cell.angle_beta   90.00
_cell.angle_gamma   90.00
#
_symmetry.space_group_name_H-M   'P 1'
#
loop_
_entity.id
_entity.type
_entity.pdbx_description
1 polymer ?
#
loop_
_entity_poly.entity_id
_entity_poly.type
_entity_poly.pdbx_seq_one_letter_code
_entity_poly.pdbx_strand_id
1 'polypeptide(L)'
;MKMGKAPLTANPGDRISDQPQTIEEKAKQIAVDKYDITGSHIQVPTYFVVKYPNGETKALHHVRDAEEISDVIRLMKFQEQEEDNLRAEETVGSNNSGFIVVMILSMAILFLMTTMVLIGIF
;
A
#
# COMPACT_ATOMS: atom_id res chain seq x y z
N MET A 1 -31.91 -42.28 3.34
CA MET A 1 -31.61 -41.35 4.45
C MET A 1 -30.56 -40.37 3.94
N LYS A 2 -30.93 -39.13 3.59
CA LYS A 2 -29.95 -38.11 3.17
C LYS A 2 -29.25 -37.61 4.44
N MET A 3 -27.95 -37.88 4.59
CA MET A 3 -27.16 -37.25 5.64
C MET A 3 -27.12 -35.75 5.33
N GLY A 4 -27.86 -34.95 6.11
CA GLY A 4 -27.74 -33.50 6.07
C GLY A 4 -26.33 -33.13 6.51
N LYS A 5 -25.55 -32.56 5.59
CA LYS A 5 -24.20 -32.05 5.84
C LYS A 5 -24.28 -31.06 7.00
N ALA A 6 -23.75 -31.44 8.17
CA ALA A 6 -23.67 -30.53 9.30
C ALA A 6 -22.88 -29.28 8.87
N PRO A 7 -23.34 -28.06 9.18
CA PRO A 7 -22.59 -26.86 8.83
C PRO A 7 -21.24 -26.90 9.54
N LEU A 8 -20.17 -26.93 8.77
CA LEU A 8 -18.78 -26.95 9.25
C LEU A 8 -18.32 -25.59 9.81
N THR A 9 -19.22 -24.59 9.88
CA THR A 9 -18.90 -23.25 10.38
C THR A 9 -19.68 -22.97 11.66
N ALA A 10 -18.98 -22.56 12.72
CA ALA A 10 -19.58 -22.23 14.02
C ALA A 10 -20.42 -20.95 13.97
N ASN A 11 -20.22 -20.11 12.95
CA ASN A 11 -20.90 -18.84 12.78
C ASN A 11 -21.70 -18.81 11.47
N PRO A 12 -23.00 -18.44 11.47
CA PRO A 12 -23.81 -18.38 10.26
C PRO A 12 -23.25 -17.44 9.19
N GLY A 13 -22.55 -16.37 9.59
CA GLY A 13 -21.92 -15.41 8.69
C GLY A 13 -20.64 -15.91 8.00
N ASP A 14 -20.06 -17.02 8.44
CA ASP A 14 -18.91 -17.67 7.79
C ASP A 14 -19.34 -18.68 6.71
N ARG A 15 -20.65 -18.84 6.51
CA ARG A 15 -21.17 -19.78 5.53
C ARG A 15 -20.93 -19.25 4.14
N ILE A 16 -20.32 -20.08 3.32
CA ILE A 16 -20.13 -19.81 1.90
C ILE A 16 -21.37 -20.31 1.18
N SER A 17 -21.99 -19.44 0.39
CA SER A 17 -23.11 -19.82 -0.45
C SER A 17 -22.69 -20.91 -1.43
N ASP A 18 -23.51 -21.95 -1.58
CA ASP A 18 -23.34 -22.97 -2.61
C ASP A 18 -23.63 -22.40 -4.02
N GLN A 19 -24.31 -21.24 -4.09
CA GLN A 19 -24.58 -20.53 -5.34
C GLN A 19 -23.47 -19.50 -5.63
N PRO A 20 -23.09 -19.31 -6.91
CA PRO A 20 -22.16 -18.26 -7.28
C PRO A 20 -22.77 -16.88 -6.94
N GLN A 21 -21.96 -16.02 -6.32
CA GLN A 21 -22.34 -14.68 -5.90
C GLN A 21 -21.40 -13.66 -6.55
N THR A 22 -21.90 -12.46 -6.80
CA THR A 22 -21.08 -11.35 -7.33
C THR A 22 -20.11 -10.82 -6.25
N ILE A 23 -19.14 -10.00 -6.66
CA ILE A 23 -18.20 -9.37 -5.73
C ILE A 23 -18.94 -8.43 -4.78
N GLU A 24 -19.92 -7.68 -5.30
CA GLU A 24 -20.73 -6.73 -4.55
C GLU A 24 -21.59 -7.43 -3.50
N GLU A 25 -22.10 -8.62 -3.81
CA GLU A 25 -22.86 -9.45 -2.87
C GLU A 25 -21.96 -10.02 -1.78
N LYS A 26 -20.75 -10.47 -2.13
CA LYS A 26 -19.75 -10.96 -1.17
C LYS A 26 -19.24 -9.86 -0.26
N ALA A 27 -19.07 -8.64 -0.77
CA ALA A 27 -18.62 -7.48 -0.01
C ALA A 27 -19.60 -7.07 1.11
N LYS A 28 -20.89 -7.39 0.95
CA LYS A 28 -21.94 -7.09 1.94
C LYS A 28 -22.10 -8.18 3.01
N GLN A 29 -21.41 -9.31 2.89
CA GLN A 29 -21.54 -10.41 3.83
C GLN A 29 -20.75 -10.13 5.11
N ILE A 30 -21.44 -10.31 6.24
CA ILE A 30 -20.92 -10.03 7.58
C ILE A 30 -20.82 -11.35 8.36
N ALA A 31 -19.62 -11.65 8.85
CA ALA A 31 -19.33 -12.80 9.67
C ALA A 31 -19.82 -12.59 11.11
N VAL A 32 -19.49 -11.44 11.69
CA VAL A 32 -19.84 -11.07 13.06
C VAL A 32 -20.49 -9.70 13.05
N ASP A 33 -21.65 -9.57 13.68
CA ASP A 33 -22.35 -8.30 13.92
C ASP A 33 -22.91 -8.34 15.35
N LYS A 34 -22.08 -7.95 16.33
CA LYS A 34 -22.41 -8.08 17.76
C LYS A 34 -21.79 -6.97 18.60
N TYR A 35 -22.42 -6.69 19.73
CA TYR A 35 -21.82 -5.90 20.80
C TYR A 35 -20.93 -6.78 21.68
N ASP A 36 -19.74 -6.30 21.99
CA ASP A 36 -18.84 -6.88 22.98
C ASP A 36 -19.30 -6.53 24.41
N ILE A 37 -18.76 -7.21 25.42
CA ILE A 37 -18.98 -6.97 26.85
C ILE A 37 -18.65 -5.54 27.27
N THR A 38 -17.79 -4.85 26.52
CA THR A 38 -17.43 -3.44 26.72
C THR A 38 -18.48 -2.46 26.18
N GLY A 39 -19.52 -2.95 25.49
CA GLY A 39 -20.52 -2.14 24.80
C GLY A 39 -20.07 -1.68 23.40
N SER A 40 -18.88 -2.09 22.93
CA SER A 40 -18.39 -1.78 21.59
C SER A 40 -19.11 -2.63 20.53
N HIS A 41 -19.62 -2.00 19.46
CA HIS A 41 -20.20 -2.73 18.34
C HIS A 41 -19.10 -3.19 17.37
N ILE A 42 -18.99 -4.51 17.17
CA ILE A 42 -17.98 -5.12 16.31
C ILE A 42 -18.67 -5.71 15.09
N GLN A 43 -18.28 -5.22 13.92
CA GLN A 43 -18.63 -5.79 12.63
C GLN A 43 -17.38 -6.36 11.95
N VAL A 44 -17.46 -7.62 11.55
CA VAL A 44 -16.38 -8.32 10.83
C VAL A 44 -16.94 -8.81 9.50
N PRO A 45 -16.39 -8.37 8.35
CA PRO A 45 -16.83 -8.86 7.05
C PRO A 45 -16.37 -10.31 6.81
N THR A 46 -17.18 -11.07 6.08
CA THR A 46 -16.84 -12.45 5.70
C THR A 46 -15.76 -12.48 4.61
N TYR A 47 -15.80 -11.50 3.70
CA TYR A 47 -14.87 -11.38 2.58
C TYR A 47 -14.13 -10.05 2.61
N PHE A 48 -12.85 -10.10 2.25
CA PHE A 48 -12.02 -8.93 1.98
C PHE A 48 -12.01 -8.66 0.48
N VAL A 49 -12.41 -7.46 0.08
CA VAL A 49 -12.33 -7.03 -1.32
C VAL A 49 -10.95 -6.47 -1.59
N VAL A 50 -10.21 -7.12 -2.47
CA VAL A 50 -8.85 -6.76 -2.86
C VAL A 50 -8.84 -6.35 -4.32
N LYS A 51 -8.14 -5.24 -4.62
CA LYS A 51 -7.82 -4.82 -5.98
C LYS A 51 -6.34 -5.06 -6.25
N TYR A 52 -6.06 -5.88 -7.25
CA TYR A 52 -4.71 -6.22 -7.68
C TYR A 52 -4.13 -5.16 -8.63
N PRO A 53 -2.79 -5.09 -8.77
CA PRO A 53 -2.14 -4.13 -9.67
C PRO A 53 -2.51 -4.33 -11.14
N ASN A 54 -2.88 -5.55 -11.55
CA ASN A 54 -3.35 -5.87 -12.90
C ASN A 54 -4.79 -5.35 -13.18
N GLY A 55 -5.44 -4.71 -12.20
CA GLY A 55 -6.82 -4.22 -12.30
C GLY A 55 -7.90 -5.23 -11.91
N GLU A 56 -7.54 -6.48 -11.60
CA GLU A 56 -8.46 -7.51 -11.15
C GLU A 56 -8.97 -7.19 -9.73
N THR A 57 -10.25 -7.43 -9.48
CA THR A 57 -10.86 -7.31 -8.16
C THR A 57 -11.36 -8.67 -7.71
N LYS A 58 -11.01 -9.08 -6.49
CA LYS A 58 -11.47 -10.35 -5.90
C LYS A 58 -12.02 -10.12 -4.51
N ALA A 59 -13.03 -10.91 -4.13
CA ALA A 59 -13.53 -11.01 -2.77
C ALA A 59 -12.97 -12.30 -2.14
N LEU A 60 -12.00 -12.16 -1.24
CA LEU A 60 -11.27 -13.25 -0.58
C LEU A 60 -11.91 -13.58 0.77
N HIS A 61 -12.24 -14.85 0.99
CA HIS A 61 -12.82 -15.30 2.25
C HIS A 61 -11.75 -15.33 3.35
N HIS A 62 -12.03 -14.70 4.49
CA HIS A 62 -11.06 -14.50 5.57
C HIS A 62 -10.37 -15.78 6.09
N VAL A 63 -11.07 -16.92 6.15
CA VAL A 63 -10.47 -18.23 6.49
C VAL A 63 -9.90 -19.00 5.30
N ARG A 64 -10.72 -19.27 4.28
CA ARG A 64 -10.33 -20.19 3.18
C ARG A 64 -9.21 -19.66 2.31
N ASP A 65 -9.17 -18.35 2.11
CA ASP A 65 -8.24 -17.70 1.19
C ASP A 65 -7.11 -17.00 1.97
N ALA A 66 -6.83 -17.47 3.20
CA ALA A 66 -5.83 -16.87 4.09
C ALA A 66 -4.43 -16.82 3.48
N GLU A 67 -4.06 -17.82 2.68
CA GLU A 67 -2.78 -17.84 1.95
C GLU A 67 -2.72 -16.72 0.90
N GLU A 68 -3.76 -16.58 0.07
CA GLU A 68 -3.86 -15.52 -0.94
C GLU A 68 -3.92 -14.13 -0.29
N ILE A 69 -4.63 -13.99 0.84
CA ILE A 69 -4.62 -12.75 1.63
C ILE A 69 -3.20 -12.43 2.12
N SER A 70 -2.46 -13.44 2.57
CA SER A 70 -1.07 -13.28 3.01
C SER A 70 -0.17 -12.82 1.86
N ASP A 71 -0.35 -13.38 0.66
CA ASP A 71 0.36 -12.96 -0.56
C ASP A 71 0.05 -11.52 -0.94
N VAL A 72 -1.23 -11.13 -0.88
CA VAL A 72 -1.65 -9.75 -1.13
C VAL A 72 -0.96 -8.78 -0.18
N ILE A 73 -0.94 -9.09 1.12
CA ILE A 73 -0.28 -8.24 2.12
C ILE A 73 1.23 -8.14 1.85
N ARG A 74 1.88 -9.26 1.47
CA ARG A 74 3.30 -9.25 1.09
C ARG A 74 3.54 -8.36 -0.12
N LEU A 75 2.71 -8.48 -1.16
CA LEU A 75 2.82 -7.69 -2.38
C LEU A 75 2.66 -6.19 -2.09
N MET A 76 1.63 -5.80 -1.33
CA MET A 76 1.39 -4.41 -0.97
C MET A 76 2.57 -3.81 -0.19
N LYS A 77 3.13 -4.56 0.77
CA LYS A 77 4.32 -4.11 1.52
C LYS A 77 5.55 -3.96 0.65
N PHE A 78 5.71 -4.83 -0.34
CA PHE A 78 6.83 -4.75 -1.27
C PHE A 78 6.70 -3.50 -2.16
N GLN A 79 5.50 -3.23 -2.68
CA GLN A 79 5.21 -2.04 -3.47
C GLN A 79 5.40 -0.74 -2.67
N GLU A 80 4.91 -0.69 -1.43
CA GLU A 80 5.12 0.46 -0.53
C GLU A 80 6.62 0.73 -0.31
N GLN A 81 7.42 -0.32 -0.09
CA GLN A 81 8.87 -0.17 0.04
C GLN A 81 9.55 0.31 -1.23
N GLU A 82 9.14 -0.17 -2.41
CA GLU A 82 9.64 0.34 -3.68
C GLU A 82 9.31 1.82 -3.86
N GLU A 83 8.07 2.23 -3.58
CA GLU A 83 7.65 3.63 -3.63
C GLU A 83 8.46 4.50 -2.66
N ASP A 84 8.67 4.07 -1.43
CA ASP A 84 9.47 4.80 -0.43
C ASP A 84 10.93 4.93 -0.86
N ASN A 85 11.52 3.89 -1.44
CA ASN A 85 12.89 3.91 -1.96
C ASN A 85 13.03 4.90 -3.13
N LEU A 86 12.08 4.89 -4.07
CA LEU A 86 12.05 5.83 -5.19
C LEU A 86 11.96 7.29 -4.70
N ARG A 87 11.11 7.54 -3.70
CA ARG A 87 10.98 8.87 -3.08
C ARG A 87 12.27 9.29 -2.37
N ALA A 88 12.93 8.36 -1.68
CA ALA A 88 14.21 8.63 -1.03
C ALA A 88 15.28 9.03 -2.06
N GLU A 89 15.39 8.33 -3.19
CA GLU A 89 16.36 8.63 -4.24
C GLU A 89 16.12 10.03 -4.87
N GLU A 90 14.87 10.40 -5.15
CA GLU A 90 14.53 11.73 -5.65
C GLU A 90 14.93 12.85 -4.66
N THR A 91 14.74 12.64 -3.35
CA THR A 91 15.11 13.64 -2.34
C THR A 91 16.62 13.82 -2.16
N VAL A 92 17.43 12.81 -2.48
CA VAL A 92 18.90 12.89 -2.38
C VAL A 92 19.51 13.63 -3.57
N GLY A 93 18.90 13.55 -4.77
CA GLY A 93 19.39 14.23 -5.98
C GLY A 93 19.16 15.75 -6.02
N SER A 94 18.17 16.27 -5.29
CA SER A 94 17.78 17.69 -5.33
C SER A 94 18.80 18.62 -4.64
N ASN A 95 19.42 18.16 -3.56
CA ASN A 95 20.23 19.00 -2.67
C ASN A 95 21.56 19.45 -3.29
N ASN A 96 22.09 18.67 -4.25
CA ASN A 96 23.36 18.93 -4.90
C ASN A 96 23.27 20.01 -5.98
N SER A 97 22.09 20.23 -6.56
CA SER A 97 21.88 21.21 -7.63
C SER A 97 22.15 22.64 -7.13
N GLY A 98 21.67 22.97 -5.92
CA GLY A 98 21.93 24.27 -5.29
C GLY A 98 23.41 24.48 -4.97
N PHE A 99 24.09 23.44 -4.46
CA PHE A 99 25.51 23.49 -4.15
C PHE A 99 26.36 23.72 -5.41
N ILE A 100 26.07 23.01 -6.50
CA ILE A 100 26.78 23.15 -7.78
C ILE A 100 26.66 24.57 -8.33
N VAL A 101 25.47 25.17 -8.29
CA VAL A 101 25.25 26.56 -8.76
C VAL A 101 26.06 27.56 -7.92
N VAL A 102 26.07 27.41 -6.59
CA VAL A 102 26.87 28.26 -5.70
C VAL A 102 28.36 28.10 -5.97
N MET A 103 28.82 26.86 -6.21
CA MET A 103 30.22 26.55 -6.51
C MET A 103 30.67 27.21 -7.82
N ILE A 104 29.88 27.09 -8.89
CA ILE A 104 30.15 27.73 -10.19
C ILE A 104 30.18 29.25 -10.08
N LEU A 105 29.21 29.86 -9.39
CA LEU A 105 29.17 31.30 -9.17
C LEU A 105 30.41 31.79 -8.39
N SER A 106 30.80 31.05 -7.35
CA SER A 106 32.00 31.37 -6.56
C SER A 106 33.29 31.31 -7.38
N MET A 107 33.44 30.30 -8.25
CA MET A 107 34.59 30.18 -9.14
C MET A 107 34.64 31.30 -10.18
N ALA A 108 33.48 31.69 -10.73
CA ALA A 108 33.41 32.80 -11.69
C ALA A 108 33.83 34.14 -11.07
N ILE A 109 33.40 34.41 -9.83
CA ILE A 109 33.80 35.61 -9.08
C ILE A 109 35.31 35.59 -8.81
N LEU A 110 35.86 34.46 -8.36
CA LEU A 110 37.29 34.32 -8.12
C LEU A 110 38.10 34.54 -9.41
N PHE A 111 37.65 33.96 -10.52
CA PHE A 111 38.30 34.13 -11.81
C PHE A 111 38.30 35.60 -12.27
N LEU A 112 37.18 36.31 -12.08
CA LEU A 112 37.07 37.72 -12.41
C LEU A 112 38.02 38.58 -11.56
N MET A 113 38.14 38.29 -10.27
CA MET A 113 39.10 38.96 -9.39
C MET A 113 40.56 38.72 -9.83
N THR A 114 40.91 37.48 -10.18
CA THR A 114 42.28 37.16 -10.63
C THR A 114 42.64 37.84 -11.94
N THR A 115 41.70 37.97 -12.88
CA THR A 115 41.96 38.62 -14.17
C THR A 115 42.12 40.14 -14.01
N MET A 116 41.36 40.80 -13.13
CA MET A 116 41.54 42.23 -12.85
C MET A 116 42.90 42.54 -12.23
N VAL A 117 43.40 41.69 -11.32
CA VAL A 117 44.74 41.83 -10.74
C VAL A 117 45.82 41.63 -11.80
N LEU A 118 45.65 40.69 -12.73
CA LEU A 118 46.63 40.43 -13.80
C LEU A 118 46.70 41.56 -14.83
N ILE A 119 45.57 42.21 -15.12
CA ILE A 119 45.48 43.37 -16.04
C ILE A 119 45.93 44.66 -15.35
N GLY A 120 46.11 44.66 -14.02
CA GLY A 120 46.59 45.80 -13.25
C GLY A 120 45.55 46.90 -13.05
N ILE A 121 44.25 46.55 -13.00
CA ILE A 121 43.15 47.51 -12.77
C ILE A 121 42.95 47.74 -11.26
N PHE A 122 44.04 47.97 -10.52
CA PHE A 122 44.01 48.26 -9.09
C PHE A 122 44.81 49.52 -8.77
#